data_AF-A0A6P7FXA9-F1
#
_entry.id   AF-A0A6P7FXA9-F1
#
_cell.length_a   1.000
_cell.length_b   1.000
_cell.length_c   1.000
_cell.angle_alpha   90.00
_cell.angle_beta   90.00
_cell.angle_gamma   90.00
#
_symmetry.space_group_name_H-M   'P 1'
#
loop_
_entity.id
_entity.type
_entity.pdbx_description
1 polymer ?
#
loop_
_entity_poly.entity_id
_entity_poly.type
_entity_poly.pdbx_seq_one_letter_code
_entity_poly.pdbx_strand_id
1 'polypeptide(L)'
;MSSQHKKITDLIVKELRNQLEERDMDTTGKKADLVERLKNALQEEGQDPETYLFEDKHAAVISSISKNKVSSEISQVSSDVLKASTDITSLENKISTDITSLENKVSTDITSLEHRVSSDILKVSGDISSLESKMTDKISKVTSDFDDKISSIKSTFEEKIKEIEKKMEETEK
;
A
#
# COMPACT_ATOMS: atom_id res chain seq x y z
N MET A 1 1.52 -13.14 43.08
CA MET A 1 0.91 -14.47 42.90
C MET A 1 0.54 -14.97 44.27
N SER A 2 -0.76 -15.05 44.61
CA SER A 2 -1.17 -15.73 45.84
C SER A 2 -0.78 -17.20 45.70
N SER A 3 -0.01 -17.74 46.64
CA SER A 3 0.29 -19.18 46.63
C SER A 3 -1.03 -19.94 46.78
N GLN A 4 -1.25 -20.94 45.93
CA GLN A 4 -2.40 -21.85 46.06
C GLN A 4 -2.31 -22.71 47.33
N HIS A 5 -1.18 -22.63 48.03
CA HIS A 5 -0.89 -23.40 49.21
C HIS A 5 -0.40 -22.50 50.35
N LYS A 6 -0.82 -22.82 51.58
CA LYS A 6 -0.46 -22.13 52.82
C LYS A 6 0.22 -23.10 53.77
N LYS A 7 1.18 -22.60 54.56
CA LYS A 7 1.71 -23.36 55.71
C LYS A 7 0.77 -23.25 56.90
N ILE A 8 0.92 -24.15 57.88
CA ILE A 8 0.12 -24.12 59.11
C ILE A 8 0.16 -22.78 59.85
N THR A 9 1.31 -22.08 59.78
CA THR A 9 1.52 -20.75 60.38
C THR A 9 0.68 -19.66 59.72
N ASP A 10 0.39 -19.82 58.44
CA ASP A 10 -0.30 -18.83 57.60
C ASP A 10 -1.82 -19.03 57.61
N LEU A 11 -2.31 -20.13 58.22
CA LEU A 11 -3.73 -20.40 58.36
C LEU A 11 -4.37 -19.45 59.39
N ILE A 12 -5.56 -18.96 59.06
CA ILE A 12 -6.40 -18.20 60.00
C ILE A 12 -7.21 -19.15 60.89
N VAL A 13 -7.73 -18.67 62.03
CA VAL A 13 -8.49 -19.50 63.00
C VAL A 13 -9.64 -20.27 62.34
N LYS A 14 -10.33 -19.68 61.37
CA LYS A 14 -11.40 -20.34 60.62
C LYS A 14 -10.87 -21.53 59.79
N GLU A 15 -9.75 -21.35 59.10
CA GLU A 15 -9.13 -22.41 58.30
C GLU A 15 -8.56 -23.52 59.19
N LEU A 16 -7.95 -23.17 60.33
CA LEU A 16 -7.47 -24.14 61.32
C LEU A 16 -8.60 -24.99 61.89
N ARG A 17 -9.74 -24.38 62.24
CA ARG A 17 -10.93 -25.11 62.69
C ARG A 17 -11.48 -26.04 61.61
N ASN A 18 -11.59 -25.56 60.36
CA ASN A 18 -12.03 -26.40 59.25
C ASN A 18 -11.11 -27.61 59.02
N GLN A 19 -9.79 -27.43 59.12
CA GLN A 19 -8.82 -28.53 58.94
C GLN A 19 -8.85 -29.57 60.07
N LEU A 20 -9.20 -29.15 61.29
CA LEU A 20 -9.44 -30.04 62.42
C LEU A 20 -10.80 -30.74 62.33
N GLU A 21 -11.84 -30.03 61.88
CA GLU A 21 -13.18 -30.58 61.65
C GLU A 21 -13.19 -31.62 60.52
N GLU A 22 -12.45 -31.38 59.42
CA GLU A 22 -12.24 -32.37 58.34
C GLU A 22 -11.54 -33.67 58.83
N ARG A 23 -10.93 -33.64 60.01
CA ARG A 23 -10.26 -34.76 60.68
C ARG A 23 -11.02 -35.30 61.89
N ASP A 24 -12.26 -34.88 62.09
CA ASP A 24 -13.10 -35.23 63.24
C ASP A 24 -12.45 -34.90 64.61
N MET A 25 -11.65 -33.82 64.67
CA MET A 25 -10.95 -33.36 65.89
C MET A 25 -11.67 -32.19 66.57
N ASP A 26 -11.41 -32.01 67.88
CA ASP A 26 -11.94 -30.86 68.64
C ASP A 26 -11.44 -29.51 68.08
N THR A 27 -12.37 -28.58 67.85
CA THR A 27 -12.13 -27.25 67.26
C THR A 27 -12.19 -26.09 68.26
N THR A 28 -12.32 -26.40 69.56
CA THR A 28 -12.39 -25.39 70.63
C THR A 28 -11.01 -24.89 71.06
N GLY A 29 -10.93 -23.73 71.73
CA GLY A 29 -9.66 -23.15 72.22
C GLY A 29 -9.14 -21.93 71.43
N LYS A 30 -7.96 -21.45 71.82
CA LYS A 30 -7.26 -20.30 71.20
C LYS A 30 -6.46 -20.77 69.97
N LYS A 31 -6.00 -19.83 69.13
CA LYS A 31 -5.27 -20.15 67.87
C LYS A 31 -4.07 -21.08 68.10
N ALA A 32 -3.30 -20.87 69.17
CA ALA A 32 -2.15 -21.72 69.50
C ALA A 32 -2.56 -23.17 69.75
N ASP A 33 -3.60 -23.38 70.55
CA ASP A 33 -4.12 -24.72 70.88
C ASP A 33 -4.60 -25.47 69.63
N LEU A 34 -5.20 -24.76 68.68
CA LEU A 34 -5.64 -25.31 67.39
C LEU A 34 -4.46 -25.66 66.48
N VAL A 35 -3.43 -24.80 66.42
CA VAL A 35 -2.22 -25.08 65.64
C VAL A 35 -1.49 -26.30 66.21
N GLU A 36 -1.33 -26.40 67.53
CA GLU A 36 -0.65 -27.52 68.18
C GLU A 36 -1.38 -28.85 67.93
N ARG A 37 -2.71 -28.87 68.10
CA ARG A 37 -3.53 -30.05 67.76
C ARG A 37 -3.37 -30.47 66.31
N LEU A 38 -3.40 -29.52 65.38
CA LEU A 38 -3.27 -29.82 63.96
C LEU A 38 -1.84 -30.30 63.60
N LYS A 39 -0.79 -29.81 64.29
CA LYS A 39 0.57 -30.35 64.13
C LYS A 39 0.67 -31.81 64.58
N ASN A 40 0.10 -32.14 65.74
CA ASN A 40 0.12 -33.51 66.26
C ASN A 40 -0.62 -34.46 65.32
N ALA A 41 -1.79 -34.05 64.81
CA ALA A 41 -2.56 -34.82 63.84
C ALA A 41 -1.76 -35.11 62.55
N LEU A 42 -1.08 -34.09 62.01
CA LEU A 42 -0.23 -34.26 60.84
C LEU A 42 0.93 -35.24 61.11
N GLN A 43 1.55 -35.20 62.30
CA GLN A 43 2.62 -36.14 62.66
C GLN A 43 2.11 -37.58 62.78
N GLU A 44 0.90 -37.78 63.31
CA GLU A 44 0.25 -39.09 63.37
C GLU A 44 -0.09 -39.62 61.95
N GLU A 45 -0.42 -38.73 61.02
CA GLU A 45 -0.60 -39.03 59.59
C GLU A 45 0.74 -39.28 58.85
N GLY A 46 1.89 -39.17 59.54
CA GLY A 46 3.22 -39.32 58.95
C GLY A 46 3.67 -38.12 58.09
N GLN A 47 2.98 -36.99 58.18
CA GLN A 47 3.33 -35.74 57.52
C GLN A 47 4.19 -34.87 58.45
N ASP A 48 5.16 -34.15 57.90
CA ASP A 48 5.91 -33.16 58.66
C ASP A 48 5.12 -31.83 58.73
N PRO A 49 4.69 -31.37 59.92
CA PRO A 49 3.87 -30.17 60.04
C PRO A 49 4.54 -28.87 59.59
N GLU A 50 5.88 -28.83 59.54
CA GLU A 50 6.63 -27.64 59.12
C GLU A 50 6.78 -27.53 57.60
N THR A 51 6.61 -28.64 56.88
CA THR A 51 6.71 -28.72 55.42
C THR A 51 5.37 -29.00 54.75
N TYR A 52 4.35 -29.46 55.49
CA TYR A 52 3.02 -29.68 54.96
C TYR A 52 2.37 -28.39 54.43
N LEU A 53 1.75 -28.50 53.26
CA LEU A 53 1.14 -27.40 52.51
C LEU A 53 -0.36 -27.65 52.36
N PHE A 54 -1.16 -26.80 53.00
CA PHE A 54 -2.62 -26.83 52.90
C PHE A 54 -3.09 -26.11 51.65
N GLU A 55 -4.06 -26.67 50.94
CA GLU A 55 -4.68 -26.00 49.79
C GLU A 55 -5.51 -24.78 50.25
N ASP A 56 -5.18 -23.62 49.71
CA ASP A 56 -6.00 -22.42 49.86
C ASP A 56 -7.13 -22.47 48.83
N LYS A 57 -8.26 -23.08 49.23
CA LYS A 57 -9.48 -23.18 48.41
C LYS A 57 -9.95 -21.82 47.89
N HIS A 58 -9.75 -20.72 48.64
CA HIS A 58 -10.09 -19.37 48.19
C HIS A 58 -9.13 -18.88 47.09
N ALA A 59 -7.82 -19.06 47.26
CA ALA A 59 -6.83 -18.71 46.23
C ALA A 59 -6.99 -19.56 44.95
N ALA A 60 -7.33 -20.84 45.09
CA ALA A 60 -7.63 -21.73 43.97
C ALA A 60 -8.84 -21.24 43.15
N VAL A 61 -9.93 -20.85 43.81
CA VAL A 61 -11.12 -20.28 43.16
C VAL A 61 -10.81 -18.96 42.45
N ILE A 62 -10.10 -18.04 43.11
CA ILE A 62 -9.71 -16.75 42.50
C ILE A 62 -8.83 -16.96 41.27
N SER A 63 -7.89 -17.92 41.34
CA SER A 63 -7.06 -18.32 40.20
C SER A 63 -7.92 -18.83 39.04
N SER A 64 -8.89 -19.70 39.31
CA SER A 64 -9.78 -20.25 38.28
C SER A 64 -10.66 -19.17 37.63
N ILE A 65 -11.25 -18.28 38.43
CA ILE A 65 -12.03 -17.13 37.92
C ILE A 65 -11.16 -16.24 37.03
N SER A 66 -9.94 -15.93 37.46
CA SER A 66 -9.01 -15.10 36.69
C SER A 66 -8.62 -15.77 35.37
N LYS A 67 -8.31 -17.07 35.39
CA LYS A 67 -8.02 -17.85 34.18
C LYS A 67 -9.19 -17.83 33.19
N ASN A 68 -10.42 -18.02 33.68
CA ASN A 68 -11.60 -18.01 32.84
C ASN A 68 -11.86 -16.62 32.21
N LYS A 69 -11.71 -15.55 32.99
CA LYS A 69 -11.83 -14.17 32.49
C LYS A 69 -10.80 -13.89 31.39
N VAL A 70 -9.54 -14.22 31.65
CA VAL A 70 -8.46 -14.07 30.66
C VAL A 70 -8.74 -14.91 29.41
N SER A 71 -9.22 -16.15 29.56
CA SER A 71 -9.59 -16.99 28.43
C SER A 71 -10.70 -16.35 27.57
N SER A 72 -11.72 -15.77 28.19
CA SER A 72 -12.81 -15.11 27.46
C SER A 72 -12.35 -13.86 26.71
N GLU A 73 -11.48 -13.06 27.31
CA GLU A 73 -10.90 -11.87 26.68
C GLU A 73 -10.01 -12.26 25.49
N ILE A 74 -9.19 -13.32 25.63
CA ILE A 74 -8.37 -13.85 24.53
C ILE A 74 -9.25 -14.34 23.38
N SER A 75 -10.35 -15.06 23.67
CA SER A 75 -11.28 -15.52 22.64
C SER A 75 -11.93 -14.35 21.89
N GLN A 76 -12.32 -13.29 22.61
CA GLN A 76 -12.89 -12.10 21.98
C GLN A 76 -11.88 -11.38 21.09
N VAL A 77 -10.66 -11.14 21.60
CA VAL A 77 -9.58 -10.52 20.82
C VAL A 77 -9.25 -11.35 19.58
N SER A 78 -9.21 -12.68 19.70
CA SER A 78 -9.01 -13.58 18.56
C SER A 78 -10.09 -13.38 17.48
N SER A 79 -11.36 -13.25 17.88
CA SER A 79 -12.45 -12.96 16.95
C SER A 79 -12.29 -11.61 16.25
N ASP A 80 -11.91 -10.57 16.99
CA ASP A 80 -11.74 -9.23 16.43
C ASP A 80 -10.54 -9.15 15.48
N VAL A 81 -9.44 -9.85 15.79
CA VAL A 81 -8.29 -10.00 14.89
C VAL A 81 -8.68 -10.71 13.59
N LEU A 82 -9.51 -11.76 13.66
CA LEU A 82 -9.99 -12.45 12.46
C LEU A 82 -10.88 -11.56 11.57
N LYS A 83 -11.74 -10.74 12.19
CA LYS A 83 -12.55 -9.75 11.45
C LYS A 83 -11.67 -8.71 10.78
N ALA A 84 -10.72 -8.12 11.52
CA ALA A 84 -9.79 -7.14 10.97
C ALA A 84 -8.96 -7.71 9.82
N SER A 85 -8.50 -8.97 9.94
CA SER A 85 -7.80 -9.67 8.85
C SER A 85 -8.65 -9.79 7.59
N THR A 86 -9.94 -10.13 7.76
CA THR A 86 -10.89 -10.22 6.64
C THR A 86 -11.11 -8.86 5.96
N ASP A 87 -11.27 -7.79 6.76
CA ASP A 87 -11.44 -6.43 6.25
C ASP A 87 -10.19 -5.94 5.49
N ILE A 88 -8.99 -6.25 6.00
CA ILE A 88 -7.72 -5.96 5.32
C ILE A 88 -7.68 -6.65 3.95
N THR A 89 -7.99 -7.95 3.88
CA THR A 89 -8.03 -8.67 2.60
C THR A 89 -9.05 -8.08 1.63
N SER A 90 -10.22 -7.62 2.13
CA SER A 90 -11.21 -6.95 1.29
C SER A 90 -10.68 -5.63 0.71
N LEU A 91 -10.03 -4.81 1.54
CA LEU A 91 -9.41 -3.55 1.11
C LEU A 91 -8.28 -3.77 0.11
N GLU A 92 -7.42 -4.77 0.32
CA GLU A 92 -6.34 -5.13 -0.60
C GLU A 92 -6.90 -5.47 -2.00
N ASN A 93 -7.96 -6.29 -2.05
CA ASN A 93 -8.62 -6.64 -3.31
C ASN A 93 -9.26 -5.43 -4.01
N LYS A 94 -9.88 -4.53 -3.25
CA LYS A 94 -10.45 -3.29 -3.79
C LYS A 94 -9.37 -2.38 -4.36
N ILE A 95 -8.26 -2.20 -3.64
CA ILE A 95 -7.12 -1.40 -4.09
C ILE A 95 -6.51 -1.99 -5.37
N SER A 96 -6.32 -3.32 -5.43
CA SER A 96 -5.81 -4.00 -6.62
C SER A 96 -6.70 -3.77 -7.85
N THR A 97 -8.01 -3.81 -7.65
CA THR A 97 -9.00 -3.51 -8.70
C THR A 97 -8.93 -2.06 -9.16
N ASP A 98 -8.89 -1.11 -8.20
CA ASP A 98 -8.82 0.33 -8.49
C ASP A 98 -7.52 0.67 -9.25
N ILE A 99 -6.39 0.07 -8.87
CA ILE A 99 -5.10 0.20 -9.57
C ILE A 99 -5.22 -0.29 -11.01
N THR A 100 -5.75 -1.50 -11.21
CA THR A 100 -5.89 -2.10 -12.55
C THR A 100 -6.80 -1.25 -13.45
N SER A 101 -7.88 -0.68 -12.88
CA SER A 101 -8.78 0.21 -13.62
C SER A 101 -8.10 1.51 -14.05
N LEU A 102 -7.31 2.13 -13.16
CA LEU A 102 -6.55 3.34 -13.46
C LEU A 102 -5.48 3.09 -14.52
N GLU A 103 -4.74 1.99 -14.43
CA GLU A 103 -3.72 1.60 -15.43
C GLU A 103 -4.34 1.47 -16.82
N ASN A 104 -5.49 0.79 -16.94
CA ASN A 104 -6.20 0.63 -18.21
C ASN A 104 -6.70 1.96 -18.77
N LYS A 105 -7.23 2.84 -17.91
CA LYS A 105 -7.69 4.16 -18.33
C LYS A 105 -6.53 5.01 -18.85
N VAL A 106 -5.41 5.04 -18.12
CA VAL A 106 -4.20 5.78 -18.52
C VAL A 106 -3.64 5.25 -19.83
N SER A 107 -3.58 3.93 -20.01
CA SER A 107 -3.14 3.30 -21.26
C SER A 107 -4.02 3.74 -22.45
N THR A 108 -5.34 3.73 -22.26
CA THR A 108 -6.31 4.16 -23.29
C THR A 108 -6.16 5.64 -23.65
N ASP A 109 -5.98 6.50 -22.64
CA ASP A 109 -5.79 7.93 -22.82
C ASP A 109 -4.48 8.21 -23.58
N ILE A 110 -3.40 7.49 -23.28
CA ILE A 110 -2.10 7.57 -23.99
C ILE A 110 -2.27 7.19 -25.46
N THR A 111 -2.84 6.02 -25.77
CA THR A 111 -3.05 5.58 -27.15
C THR A 111 -3.92 6.56 -27.94
N SER A 112 -4.96 7.13 -27.31
CA SER A 112 -5.81 8.14 -27.94
C SER A 112 -5.05 9.43 -28.27
N LEU A 113 -4.15 9.87 -27.38
CA LEU A 113 -3.30 11.03 -27.63
C LEU A 113 -2.27 10.76 -28.74
N GLU A 114 -1.65 9.59 -28.77
CA GLU A 114 -0.72 9.18 -29.82
C GLU A 114 -1.38 9.21 -31.21
N HIS A 115 -2.60 8.70 -31.33
CA HIS A 115 -3.37 8.75 -32.58
C HIS A 115 -3.69 10.18 -33.00
N ARG A 116 -4.11 11.05 -32.06
CA ARG A 116 -4.41 12.45 -32.36
C ARG A 116 -3.17 13.20 -32.84
N VAL A 117 -2.04 13.05 -32.13
CA VAL A 117 -0.77 13.66 -32.52
C VAL A 117 -0.32 13.15 -33.89
N SER A 118 -0.42 11.85 -34.15
CA SER A 118 -0.10 11.27 -35.46
C SER A 118 -0.97 11.86 -36.59
N SER A 119 -2.27 12.05 -36.33
CA SER A 119 -3.19 12.66 -37.29
C SER A 119 -2.83 14.12 -37.58
N ASP A 120 -2.50 14.89 -36.54
CA ASP A 120 -2.13 16.30 -36.70
C ASP A 120 -0.79 16.46 -37.43
N ILE A 121 0.19 15.57 -37.17
CA ILE A 121 1.45 15.51 -37.93
C ILE A 121 1.18 15.26 -39.42
N LEU A 122 0.29 14.31 -39.75
CA LEU A 122 -0.04 14.00 -41.15
C LEU A 122 -0.70 15.19 -41.86
N LYS A 123 -1.59 15.93 -41.19
CA LYS A 123 -2.21 17.13 -41.76
C LYS A 123 -1.18 18.21 -42.05
N VAL A 124 -0.31 18.51 -41.08
CA VAL A 124 0.75 19.50 -41.24
C VAL A 124 1.72 19.11 -42.35
N SER A 125 2.08 17.82 -42.44
CA SER A 125 2.90 17.30 -43.55
C SER A 125 2.24 17.54 -44.91
N GLY A 126 0.94 17.26 -45.03
CA GLY A 126 0.17 17.53 -46.25
C GLY A 126 0.12 19.02 -46.62
N ASP A 127 -0.08 19.90 -45.63
CA ASP A 127 -0.07 21.36 -45.84
C ASP A 127 1.30 21.86 -46.33
N ILE A 128 2.40 21.33 -45.76
CA ILE A 128 3.77 21.61 -46.19
C ILE A 128 3.96 21.19 -47.65
N SER A 129 3.59 19.96 -48.02
CA SER A 129 3.72 19.50 -49.41
C SER A 129 2.89 20.34 -50.39
N SER A 130 1.68 20.77 -50.00
CA SER A 130 0.88 21.68 -50.83
C SER A 130 1.55 23.04 -51.01
N LEU A 131 2.17 23.57 -49.96
CA LEU A 131 2.90 24.84 -50.03
C LEU A 131 4.15 24.73 -50.90
N GLU A 132 4.92 23.65 -50.76
CA GLU A 132 6.11 23.36 -51.57
C GLU A 132 5.77 23.29 -53.07
N SER A 133 4.68 22.59 -53.44
CA SER A 133 4.20 22.54 -54.82
C SER A 133 3.83 23.92 -55.35
N LYS A 134 3.02 24.69 -54.62
CA LYS A 134 2.64 26.07 -55.01
C LYS A 134 3.85 26.99 -55.17
N MET A 135 4.85 26.85 -54.30
CA MET A 135 6.06 27.65 -54.37
C MET A 135 6.92 27.26 -55.57
N THR A 136 7.05 25.95 -55.84
CA THR A 136 7.72 25.42 -57.03
C THR A 136 7.08 25.98 -58.31
N ASP A 137 5.75 25.91 -58.43
CA ASP A 137 5.02 26.43 -59.60
C ASP A 137 5.26 27.94 -59.80
N LYS A 138 5.22 28.72 -58.72
CA LYS A 138 5.49 30.16 -58.77
C LYS A 138 6.92 30.46 -59.20
N ILE A 139 7.91 29.72 -58.68
CA ILE A 139 9.31 29.86 -59.08
C ILE A 139 9.46 29.53 -60.57
N SER A 140 8.92 28.40 -61.03
CA SER A 140 8.96 28.01 -62.44
C SER A 140 8.35 29.08 -63.35
N LYS A 141 7.23 29.68 -62.94
CA LYS A 141 6.60 30.77 -63.71
C LYS A 141 7.48 32.02 -63.78
N VAL A 142 8.06 32.46 -62.65
CA VAL A 142 8.98 33.60 -62.64
C VAL A 142 10.21 33.35 -63.51
N THR A 143 10.77 32.13 -63.46
CA THR A 143 11.91 31.75 -64.30
C THR A 143 11.55 31.84 -65.78
N SER A 144 10.42 31.27 -66.20
CA SER A 144 9.95 31.35 -67.59
C SER A 144 9.72 32.79 -68.05
N ASP A 145 9.07 33.61 -67.24
CA ASP A 145 8.82 35.03 -67.55
C ASP A 145 10.15 35.81 -67.74
N PHE A 146 11.19 35.46 -66.97
CA PHE A 146 12.53 36.03 -67.16
C PHE A 146 13.23 35.51 -68.41
N ASP A 147 13.16 34.21 -68.70
CA ASP A 147 13.74 33.63 -69.92
C ASP A 147 13.12 34.26 -71.19
N ASP A 148 11.82 34.49 -71.19
CA ASP A 148 11.10 35.15 -72.29
C ASP A 148 11.55 36.61 -72.47
N LYS A 149 11.70 37.35 -71.37
CA LYS A 149 12.21 38.73 -71.39
C LYS A 149 13.66 38.80 -71.87
N ILE A 150 14.52 37.91 -71.38
CA ILE A 150 15.92 37.83 -71.81
C ILE A 150 15.99 37.52 -73.31
N SER A 151 15.19 36.57 -73.80
CA SER A 151 15.10 36.23 -75.22
C SER A 151 14.65 37.43 -76.08
N SER A 152 13.65 38.18 -75.62
CA SER A 152 13.16 39.38 -76.30
C SER A 152 14.22 40.50 -76.34
N ILE A 153 14.92 40.74 -75.23
CA ILE A 153 16.01 41.71 -75.14
C ILE A 153 17.15 41.31 -76.08
N LYS A 154 17.52 40.02 -76.12
CA LYS A 154 18.56 39.49 -77.00
C LYS A 154 18.23 39.74 -78.47
N SER A 155 17.01 39.41 -78.91
CA SER A 155 16.55 39.67 -80.28
C SER A 155 16.61 41.16 -80.64
N THR A 156 16.18 42.03 -79.72
CA THR A 156 16.23 43.49 -79.91
C THR A 156 17.66 44.00 -80.08
N PHE A 157 18.61 43.48 -79.28
CA PHE A 157 20.02 43.83 -79.42
C PHE A 157 20.62 43.32 -80.73
N GLU A 158 20.32 42.08 -81.14
CA GLU A 158 20.78 41.52 -82.41
C GLU A 158 20.30 42.35 -83.62
N GLU A 159 19.04 42.82 -83.61
CA GLU A 159 18.51 43.72 -84.64
C GLU A 159 19.24 45.06 -84.67
N LYS A 160 19.46 45.68 -83.50
CA LYS A 160 20.17 46.96 -83.40
C LYS A 160 21.62 46.85 -83.87
N ILE A 161 22.31 45.75 -83.55
CA ILE A 161 23.68 45.50 -84.02
C ILE A 161 23.71 45.48 -85.56
N LYS A 162 22.82 44.71 -86.19
CA LYS A 162 22.70 44.67 -87.66
C LYS A 162 22.43 46.03 -88.29
N GLU A 163 21.59 46.85 -87.65
CA GLU A 163 21.29 48.21 -88.14
C GLU A 163 22.52 49.12 -88.06
N ILE A 164 23.31 49.02 -86.98
CA ILE A 164 24.55 49.77 -86.81
C ILE A 164 25.61 49.33 -87.84
N GLU A 165 25.81 48.02 -88.01
CA GLU A 165 26.73 47.45 -89.00
C GLU A 165 26.42 47.99 -90.40
N LYS A 166 25.15 47.98 -90.80
CA LYS A 166 24.71 48.53 -92.10
C LYS A 166 25.02 50.03 -92.24
N LYS A 167 24.74 50.85 -91.22
CA LYS A 167 25.00 52.30 -91.25
C LYS A 167 26.49 52.61 -91.38
N MET A 168 27.35 51.83 -90.72
CA MET A 168 28.81 52.00 -90.80
C MET A 168 29.32 51.76 -92.23
N GLU A 169 28.81 50.73 -92.89
CA GLU A 169 29.19 50.35 -94.25
C GLU A 169 28.75 51.39 -95.32
N GLU A 170 27.67 52.11 -95.05
CA GLU A 170 27.21 53.23 -95.89
C GLU A 170 28.11 54.48 -95.74
N THR A 171 28.71 54.71 -94.57
CA THR A 171 29.60 55.85 -94.33
C THR A 171 31.04 55.70 -94.85
N GLU A 172 31.48 54.49 -95.20
CA GLU A 172 32.83 54.22 -95.73
C GLU A 172 32.93 54.30 -97.28
N LYS A 173 31.81 54.51 -97.99
CA LYS A 173 31.76 54.65 -99.47
C LYS A 173 31.66 56.10 -99.93
#